data_AF-A0A561BYP6-F1
#
_entry.id   AF-A0A561BYP6-F1
#
_cell.length_a   1.000
_cell.length_b   1.000
_cell.length_c   1.000
_cell.angle_alpha   90.00
_cell.angle_beta   90.00
_cell.angle_gamma   90.00
#
_symmetry.space_group_name_H-M   'P 1'
#
loop_
_entity.id
_entity.type
_entity.pdbx_description
1 polymer ?
#
loop_
_entity_poly.entity_id
_entity_poly.type
_entity_poly.pdbx_seq_one_letter_code
_entity_poly.pdbx_strand_id
1 'polypeptide(L)' 'MKTAPDDFDPIPSTRNRAEVGVGSLDQARQAAAAIAVPVSSALEPPEELGTDAAGLAAAGFTGKRGETLVLAVSPG' A
#
# COMPACT_ATOMS: atom_id res chain seq x y z
N MET A 1 13.27 -4.59 -39.18
CA MET A 1 12.13 -3.93 -38.51
C MET A 1 11.58 -4.94 -37.51
N LYS A 2 11.64 -4.66 -36.19
CA LYS A 2 11.04 -5.54 -35.18
C LYS A 2 9.59 -5.11 -35.01
N THR A 3 8.65 -5.88 -35.55
CA THR A 3 7.23 -5.73 -35.28
C THR A 3 6.92 -6.43 -33.95
N ALA A 4 6.22 -5.76 -33.05
CA ALA A 4 5.73 -6.39 -31.84
C ALA A 4 4.68 -7.46 -32.20
N PRO A 5 4.52 -8.52 -31.38
CA PRO A 5 3.41 -9.47 -31.51
C PRO A 5 2.04 -8.79 -31.58
N ASP A 6 1.07 -9.39 -32.27
CA ASP A 6 -0.28 -8.81 -32.44
C ASP A 6 -1.04 -8.60 -31.12
N ASP A 7 -0.65 -9.31 -30.06
CA ASP A 7 -1.21 -9.22 -28.71
C ASP A 7 -0.41 -8.30 -27.77
N PHE A 8 0.63 -7.63 -28.28
CA PHE A 8 1.42 -6.70 -27.50
C PHE A 8 0.58 -5.49 -27.07
N ASP A 9 0.33 -5.42 -25.77
CA ASP A 9 -0.26 -4.25 -25.13
C ASP A 9 0.84 -3.47 -24.40
N PRO A 10 1.20 -2.27 -24.90
CA PRO A 10 2.22 -1.46 -24.25
C PRO A 10 1.75 -0.88 -22.91
N ILE A 11 0.44 -0.85 -22.64
CA ILE A 11 -0.14 -0.19 -21.45
C ILE A 11 -1.33 -1.01 -20.92
N PRO A 12 -1.12 -2.25 -20.45
CA PRO A 12 -2.21 -3.12 -20.00
C PRO A 12 -3.00 -2.55 -18.81
N SER A 13 -2.43 -1.59 -18.08
CA SER A 13 -3.11 -0.87 -17.00
C SER A 13 -4.31 -0.06 -17.46
N THR A 14 -4.40 0.39 -18.72
CA THR A 14 -5.59 1.13 -19.20
C THR A 14 -6.84 0.29 -19.31
N ARG A 15 -6.72 -1.05 -19.25
CA ARG A 15 -7.86 -1.97 -19.24
C ARG A 15 -8.64 -1.92 -17.93
N ASN A 16 -7.99 -1.54 -16.84
CA ASN A 16 -8.58 -1.44 -15.51
C ASN A 16 -8.52 0.02 -15.06
N ARG A 17 -9.66 0.72 -15.11
CA ARG A 17 -9.73 2.09 -14.59
C ARG A 17 -9.54 2.06 -13.08
N ALA A 18 -8.69 2.95 -12.58
CA ALA A 18 -8.63 3.22 -11.16
C ALA A 18 -9.94 3.90 -10.74
N GLU A 19 -10.66 3.27 -9.81
CA GLU A 19 -11.78 3.90 -9.13
C GLU A 19 -11.25 4.72 -7.96
N VAL A 20 -11.77 5.94 -7.82
CA VAL A 20 -11.39 6.85 -6.73
C VAL A 20 -12.64 7.17 -5.93
N GLY A 21 -12.57 6.91 -4.63
CA GLY A 21 -13.63 7.20 -3.68
C GLY A 21 -13.06 7.70 -2.36
N VAL A 22 -13.93 8.28 -1.54
CA VAL A 22 -13.62 8.67 -0.16
C VAL A 22 -14.48 7.80 0.74
N GLY A 23 -13.85 7.15 1.72
CA GLY A 23 -14.51 6.24 2.64
C GLY A 23 -13.76 6.15 3.96
N SER A 24 -14.27 5.33 4.87
CA SER A 24 -13.59 5.03 6.13
C SER A 24 -12.49 3.99 5.93
N LEU A 25 -11.58 3.92 6.90
CA LEU A 25 -10.53 2.91 6.91
C LEU A 25 -11.10 1.48 7.01
N ASP A 26 -12.20 1.29 7.74
CA ASP A 26 -12.88 0.00 7.83
C ASP A 26 -13.46 -0.45 6.48
N GLN A 27 -14.03 0.48 5.70
CA GLN A 27 -14.46 0.18 4.34
C GLN A 27 -13.29 -0.24 3.45
N ALA A 28 -12.14 0.45 3.57
CA ALA A 28 -10.92 0.10 2.84
C ALA A 28 -10.39 -1.29 3.22
N ARG A 29 -10.43 -1.66 4.51
CA ARG A 29 -10.03 -2.99 5.00
C ARG A 29 -10.87 -4.13 4.43
N GLN A 30 -12.16 -3.90 4.17
CA GLN A 30 -13.04 -4.92 3.62
C GLN A 30 -12.93 -5.03 2.09
N ALA A 31 -12.59 -3.95 1.40
CA ALA A 31 -12.61 -3.86 -0.05
C ALA A 31 -11.23 -4.04 -0.73
N ALA A 32 -10.13 -3.78 -0.01
CA ALA A 32 -8.79 -3.75 -0.59
C ALA A 32 -7.96 -4.98 -0.19
N ALA A 33 -7.20 -5.51 -1.16
CA ALA A 33 -6.22 -6.57 -0.89
C ALA A 33 -4.98 -6.07 -0.12
N ALA A 34 -4.73 -4.76 -0.13
CA ALA A 34 -3.66 -4.11 0.61
C ALA A 34 -4.03 -2.65 0.92
N ILE A 35 -3.50 -2.12 2.02
CA ILE A 35 -3.72 -0.73 2.44
C ILE A 35 -2.36 -0.08 2.66
N ALA A 36 -2.17 1.10 2.07
CA ALA A 36 -1.03 1.94 2.33
C ALA A 36 -1.41 2.99 3.39
N VAL A 37 -0.69 2.99 4.51
CA VAL A 37 -0.89 3.95 5.61
C VAL A 37 0.34 4.86 5.67
N PRO A 38 0.21 6.17 5.43
CA PRO A 38 1.30 7.11 5.64
C PRO A 38 1.64 7.19 7.13
N VAL A 39 2.93 7.03 7.45
CA VAL A 39 3.45 7.18 8.82
C VAL A 39 4.46 8.32 8.84
N SER A 40 4.30 9.22 9.80
CA SER A 40 5.23 10.33 10.05
C SER A 40 6.27 9.90 11.07
N SER A 41 7.54 10.27 10.87
CA SER A 41 8.61 10.03 11.86
C SER A 41 8.46 10.89 13.13
N ALA A 42 7.53 11.85 13.16
CA ALA A 42 7.33 12.79 14.27
C ALA A 42 6.09 12.49 15.12
N LEU A 43 5.26 11.52 14.72
CA LEU A 43 4.00 11.20 15.37
C LEU A 43 3.91 9.69 15.61
N GLU A 44 3.09 9.30 16.58
CA GLU A 44 2.77 7.88 16.77
C GLU A 44 2.02 7.34 15.53
N PRO A 45 2.30 6.10 15.09
CA PRO A 45 1.56 5.50 14.00
C PRO A 45 0.07 5.34 14.36
N PRO A 46 -0.82 5.37 13.36
CA PRO A 46 -2.25 5.12 13.61
C PRO A 46 -2.47 3.77 14.29
N GLU A 47 -3.36 3.72 15.30
CA GLU A 47 -3.66 2.51 16.09
C GLU A 47 -4.10 1.34 15.20
N GLU A 48 -4.67 1.64 14.03
CA GLU A 48 -5.14 0.68 13.04
C GLU A 48 -4.00 -0.10 12.37
N LEU A 49 -2.73 0.28 12.56
CA LEU A 49 -1.59 -0.55 12.17
C LEU A 49 -1.35 -1.71 13.15
N GLY A 50 -1.95 -1.68 14.34
CA GLY A 50 -1.76 -2.71 15.37
C GLY A 50 -0.32 -2.79 15.90
N THR A 51 0.49 -1.76 15.63
CA THR A 51 1.88 -1.65 16.08
C THR A 51 2.23 -0.19 16.34
N ASP A 52 3.16 0.04 17.25
CA ASP A 52 3.64 1.36 17.65
C ASP A 52 4.95 1.71 16.91
N ALA A 53 5.49 2.91 17.18
CA ALA A 53 6.73 3.36 16.57
C ALA A 53 7.92 2.42 16.87
N ALA A 54 7.94 1.80 18.05
CA ALA A 54 8.98 0.85 18.43
C ALA A 54 8.90 -0.46 17.63
N GLY A 55 7.69 -1.00 17.43
CA GLY A 55 7.46 -2.18 16.61
C GLY A 55 7.81 -1.95 15.14
N LEU A 56 7.49 -0.78 14.60
CA LEU A 56 7.94 -0.39 13.26
C LEU A 56 9.46 -0.27 13.16
N ALA A 57 10.10 0.36 14.15
CA ALA A 57 11.56 0.47 14.20
C ALA A 57 12.24 -0.89 14.29
N ALA A 58 11.69 -1.83 15.08
CA ALA A 58 12.18 -3.19 15.17
C ALA A 58 12.07 -3.95 13.83
N ALA A 59 11.07 -3.61 13.01
CA ALA A 59 10.92 -4.10 11.63
C ALA A 59 11.79 -3.34 10.61
N GLY A 60 12.64 -2.40 11.05
CA GLY A 60 13.56 -1.65 10.20
C GLY A 60 12.94 -0.41 9.53
N PHE A 61 11.77 0.04 9.97
CA PHE A 61 11.10 1.22 9.43
C PHE A 61 11.15 2.38 10.42
N THR A 62 11.65 3.54 9.98
CA THR A 62 11.83 4.72 10.83
C THR A 62 10.96 5.90 10.43
N GLY A 63 10.12 5.74 9.40
CA GLY A 63 9.24 6.79 8.89
C GLY A 63 9.98 7.89 8.13
N LYS A 64 11.25 7.66 7.73
CA LYS A 64 11.99 8.64 6.92
C LYS A 64 11.42 8.68 5.51
N ARG A 65 11.57 9.84 4.87
CA ARG A 65 11.13 10.03 3.49
C ARG A 65 11.76 8.98 2.57
N GLY A 66 10.90 8.29 1.81
CA GLY A 66 11.31 7.26 0.86
C GLY A 66 11.39 5.85 1.44
N GLU A 67 11.20 5.68 2.75
CA GLU A 67 11.07 4.36 3.37
C GLU A 67 9.67 3.78 3.11
N THR A 68 9.60 2.46 2.99
CA THR A 68 8.34 1.72 2.94
C THR A 68 8.56 0.38 3.61
N LEU A 69 7.58 -0.04 4.42
CA LEU A 69 7.54 -1.35 5.05
C LEU A 69 6.26 -2.05 4.61
N VAL A 70 6.38 -3.30 4.17
CA VAL A 70 5.24 -4.14 3.82
C VAL A 70 5.09 -5.19 4.91
N LEU A 71 3.93 -5.20 5.55
CA LEU A 71 3.55 -6.19 6.55
C LEU A 71 2.55 -7.16 5.92
N ALA A 72 2.84 -8.46 6.01
CA ALA A 72 1.86 -9.48 5.68
C ALA A 72 0.81 -9.52 6.79
N VAL A 73 -0.46 -9.32 6.42
CA VAL A 73 -1.57 -9.52 7.36
C VAL A 73 -1.92 -11.01 7.29
N SER A 74 -1.69 -11.75 8.39
CA SER A 74 -2.21 -13.12 8.47
C SER A 74 -3.75 -13.05 8.45
N PRO A 75 -4.43 -13.87 7.64
CA PRO A 75 -5.88 -13.99 7.75
C PRO A 75 -6.18 -14.57 9.14
N GLY A 76 -6.91 -13.79 9.96
CA GLY A 76 -7.49 -14.25 11.21
C GLY A 76 -8.72 -15.13 10.98
#